data_AF-A0AAV8YHA8-F1
#
_entry.id   AF-A0AAV8YHA8-F1
#
_cell.length_a   1.000
_cell.length_b   1.000
_cell.length_c   1.000
_cell.angle_alpha   90.00
_cell.angle_beta   90.00
_cell.angle_gamma   90.00
#
_symmetry.space_group_name_H-M   'P 1'
#
loop_
_entity.id
_entity.type
_entity.pdbx_description
1 polymer ?
#
loop_
_entity_poly.entity_id
_entity_poly.type
_entity_poly.pdbx_seq_one_letter_code
_entity_poly.pdbx_strand_id
1 'polypeptide(L)' 'MDETLSISDAVYEAEWYKADASTMKDVRFILARSQSPICLDALPLGSLNYPLFLLIIKTSYSYLTLMMETT' A
#
# COMPACT_ATOMS: atom_id res chain seq x y z
N MET A 1 1.06 -1.24 -1.66
CA MET A 1 -0.30 -1.81 -1.49
C MET A 1 -0.29 -3.32 -1.72
N ASP A 2 0.45 -3.80 -2.71
CA ASP A 2 0.60 -5.24 -2.97
C ASP A 2 1.21 -6.03 -1.80
N GLU A 3 2.15 -5.44 -1.06
CA GLU A 3 2.81 -6.12 0.08
C GLU A 3 1.84 -6.44 1.22
N THR A 4 0.87 -5.58 1.51
CA THR A 4 -0.11 -5.82 2.58
C THR A 4 -1.13 -6.91 2.22
N LEU A 5 -1.45 -7.04 0.92
CA LEU A 5 -2.37 -8.08 0.42
C LEU A 5 -1.69 -9.46 0.44
N SER A 6 -0.39 -9.51 0.10
CA SER A 6 0.39 -10.75 0.14
C SER A 6 0.46 -11.37 1.54
N ILE A 7 0.48 -10.54 2.59
CA ILE A 7 0.46 -11.00 3.98
C ILE A 7 -0.88 -11.66 4.32
N SER A 8 -2.01 -11.12 3.87
CA SER A 8 -3.32 -11.77 4.09
C SER A 8 -3.42 -13.11 3.37
N ASP A 9 -2.90 -13.21 2.14
CA ASP A 9 -2.92 -14.45 1.38
C ASP A 9 -2.03 -15.52 2.03
N ALA A 10 -0.83 -15.16 2.46
CA ALA A 10 0.07 -16.08 3.16
C ALA A 10 -0.51 -16.59 4.50
N VAL A 11 -1.22 -15.73 5.23
CA VAL A 11 -1.90 -16.12 6.48
C VAL A 11 -3.14 -16.98 6.21
N TYR A 12 -3.81 -16.78 5.08
CA TYR A 12 -4.95 -17.61 4.66
C TYR A 12 -4.50 -19.01 4.21
N GLU A 13 -3.36 -19.11 3.52
CA GLU A 13 -2.72 -20.36 3.09
C GLU A 13 -2.14 -21.17 4.25
N ALA A 14 -1.74 -20.50 5.34
CA ALA A 14 -1.33 -21.16 6.56
C ALA A 14 -2.51 -21.97 7.13
N GLU A 15 -2.32 -23.24 7.48
CA GLU A 15 -3.37 -24.13 8.01
C GLU A 15 -3.83 -23.73 9.44
N TRP A 16 -4.26 -22.49 9.62
CA TRP A 16 -4.64 -21.85 10.89
C TRP A 16 -5.77 -22.58 11.62
N TYR A 17 -6.57 -23.36 10.88
CA TYR A 17 -7.65 -24.19 11.39
C TYR A 17 -7.16 -25.46 12.13
N LYS A 18 -5.88 -25.84 11.98
CA LYS A 18 -5.24 -26.94 12.74
C LYS A 18 -4.43 -26.45 13.95
N ALA A 19 -4.31 -25.14 14.13
CA ALA A 19 -3.56 -24.55 15.24
C ALA A 19 -4.40 -24.49 16.53
N ASP A 20 -3.74 -24.18 17.65
CA ASP A 20 -4.39 -24.01 18.94
C ASP A 20 -5.45 -22.88 18.93
N ALA A 21 -6.44 -22.97 19.83
CA ALA A 21 -7.54 -22.00 19.89
C ALA A 21 -7.07 -20.56 20.17
N SER A 22 -5.93 -20.40 20.86
CA SER A 22 -5.27 -19.10 21.04
C SER A 22 -4.76 -18.53 19.72
N THR A 23 -3.95 -19.31 18.99
CA THR A 23 -3.39 -18.96 17.68
C THR A 23 -4.47 -18.67 16.64
N MET A 24 -5.57 -19.43 16.64
CA MET A 24 -6.69 -19.20 15.72
C MET A 24 -7.34 -17.82 15.93
N LYS A 25 -7.42 -17.37 17.19
CA LYS A 25 -7.98 -16.08 17.55
C LYS A 25 -7.07 -14.94 17.11
N ASP A 26 -5.76 -15.11 17.31
CA ASP A 26 -4.74 -14.14 16.90
C ASP A 26 -4.65 -14.01 15.37
N VAL A 27 -4.66 -15.14 14.65
CA VAL A 27 -4.69 -15.17 13.18
C VAL A 27 -5.91 -14.43 12.63
N ARG A 28 -7.08 -14.60 13.27
CA ARG A 28 -8.30 -13.88 12.86
C ARG A 28 -8.16 -12.37 13.02
N PHE A 29 -7.54 -11.89 14.10
CA PHE A 29 -7.28 -10.47 14.29
C PHE A 29 -6.27 -9.93 13.27
N ILE A 30 -5.23 -10.70 12.97
CA ILE A 30 -4.23 -10.35 11.95
C ILE A 30 -4.90 -10.25 10.57
N LEU A 31 -5.69 -11.25 10.18
CA LEU A 31 -6.40 -11.25 8.89
C LEU A 31 -7.36 -10.05 8.77
N ALA A 32 -8.11 -9.73 9.83
CA ALA A 32 -9.00 -8.57 9.86
C ALA A 32 -8.24 -7.24 9.76
N ARG A 33 -7.03 -7.14 10.32
CA ARG A 33 -6.19 -5.94 10.23
C ARG A 33 -5.50 -5.79 8.88
N SER A 34 -5.06 -6.89 8.27
CA SER A 34 -4.37 -6.89 6.97
C SER A 34 -5.30 -6.51 5.80
N GLN A 35 -6.61 -6.70 5.95
CA GLN A 35 -7.60 -6.23 4.98
C GLN A 35 -7.68 -4.70 4.86
N SER A 36 -7.21 -3.97 5.86
CA SER A 36 -7.16 -2.51 5.82
C SER A 36 -5.72 -2.09 5.46
N PRO A 37 -5.44 -1.74 4.20
CA PRO A 37 -4.09 -1.32 3.82
C PRO A 37 -3.68 -0.09 4.62
N ILE A 38 -2.44 -0.07 5.11
CA ILE A 38 -1.85 1.13 5.69
C ILE A 38 -1.58 2.09 4.53
N CYS A 39 -2.54 2.96 4.27
CA CYS A 39 -2.37 4.10 3.39
C CYS A 39 -1.76 5.25 4.20
N LEU A 40 -0.51 5.60 3.88
CA LEU A 40 0.06 6.87 4.32
C LEU A 40 -0.61 7.97 3.49
N ASP A 41 -1.66 8.59 4.03
CA ASP A 41 -2.33 9.69 3.35
C ASP A 41 -1.43 10.93 3.36
N ALA A 42 -0.88 11.26 2.19
CA ALA A 42 -0.22 12.54 1.96
C ALA A 42 -1.28 13.54 1.50
N LEU A 43 -2.07 14.06 2.44
CA LEU A 43 -2.92 15.24 2.19
C LEU A 43 -2.02 16.38 1.67
N PRO A 44 -2.34 17.21 0.65
CA PRO A 44 -3.41 17.27 -0.37
C PRO A 44 -3.07 16.57 -1.71
N LEU A 45 -2.05 15.71 -1.74
CA LEU A 45 -1.55 15.05 -2.96
C LEU A 45 -2.21 13.68 -3.20
N GLY A 46 -2.76 13.05 -2.16
CA GLY A 46 -3.38 11.73 -2.21
C GLY A 46 -2.60 10.70 -1.39
N SER A 47 -3.00 9.42 -1.42
CA SER A 47 -2.26 8.38 -0.71
C SER A 47 -0.84 8.22 -1.29
N LEU A 48 0.16 8.17 -0.42
CA LEU A 48 1.57 8.03 -0.77
C LEU A 48 1.77 6.67 -1.45
N ASN A 49 1.84 6.69 -2.78
CA ASN A 49 2.01 5.50 -3.59
C ASN A 49 3.02 5.79 -4.71
N TYR A 50 3.63 4.75 -5.27
CA TYR A 50 4.57 4.86 -6.38
C TYR A 50 4.03 5.66 -7.59
N PRO A 51 2.74 5.55 -7.97
CA PRO A 51 2.14 6.41 -9.00
C PRO A 51 2.16 7.90 -8.64
N LEU A 52 2.01 8.26 -7.37
CA LEU A 52 2.06 9.64 -6.91
C LEU A 52 3.46 10.22 -7.04
N PHE A 53 4.49 9.44 -6.70
CA PHE A 53 5.88 9.83 -6.88
C PHE A 53 6.20 10.09 -8.36
N LEU A 54 5.78 9.18 -9.25
CA LEU A 54 5.94 9.35 -10.69
C LEU A 54 5.19 10.58 -11.21
N LEU A 55 3.99 10.86 -10.68
CA LEU A 55 3.22 12.05 -11.02
C LEU A 55 3.97 13.33 -10.65
N ILE A 56 4.58 13.39 -9.47
CA ILE A 56 5.38 14.55 -9.03
C ILE A 56 6.60 14.77 -9.95
N ILE A 57 7.31 13.70 -10.32
CA ILE A 57 8.45 13.81 -11.26
C ILE A 57 7.97 14.24 -12.65
N LYS A 58 6.86 13.68 -13.15
CA LYS A 58 6.35 14.00 -14.48
C LYS A 58 5.86 15.45 -14.58
N THR A 59 5.18 15.93 -13.54
CA THR A 59 4.67 17.31 -13.49
C THR A 59 5.82 18.32 -13.39
N SER A 60 6.80 18.08 -12.53
CA SER A 60 8.00 18.93 -12.43
C SER A 60 8.81 18.96 -13.73
N TYR A 61 9.01 17.82 -14.38
CA TYR A 61 9.68 17.76 -15.68
C TYR A 61 8.91 18.53 -16.75
N SER A 62 7.59 18.35 -16.85
CA SER A 62 6.75 19.08 -17.79
C SER A 62 6.85 20.60 -17.60
N TYR A 63 6.90 21.06 -16.34
CA TYR A 63 7.07 22.48 -16.03
C TYR A 63 8.44 23.00 -16.48
N LEU A 64 9.51 22.24 -16.23
CA LEU A 64 10.86 22.58 -16.71
C LEU A 64 10.92 22.66 -18.24
N THR A 65 10.32 21.70 -18.94
CA THR A 65 10.29 21.70 -20.41
C THR A 65 9.57 22.93 -20.96
N LEU A 66 8.40 23.26 -20.43
CA LEU A 66 7.66 24.46 -20.86
C LEU A 66 8.47 25.74 -20.62
N MET A 67 9.15 25.85 -19.48
CA MET A 67 9.99 27.01 -19.17
C MET A 67 11.21 27.10 -20.10
N MET A 68 11.80 25.97 -20.47
CA MET A 68 12.93 25.90 -21.41
C MET A 68 12.52 26.22 -22.85
N GLU A 69 11.30 25.87 -23.26
CA GLU A 69 10.78 26.19 -24.60
C GLU A 69 10.47 27.68 -24.78
N THR A 70 10.10 28.36 -23.69
CA THR A 70 9.81 29.81 -23.70
C THR A 70 11.05 30.71 -23.62
N THR A 71 12.25 30.16 -23.43
CA THR A 71 13.52 30.89 -23.35
C THR A 71 14.32 30.72 -24.64
#